data_AF-A0AAE4QH34-F1
#
_entry.id   AF-A0AAE4QH34-F1
#
_cell.length_a   1.000
_cell.length_b   1.000
_cell.length_c   1.000
_cell.angle_alpha   90.00
_cell.angle_beta   90.00
_cell.angle_gamma   90.00
#
_symmetry.space_group_name_H-M   'P 1'
#
loop_
_entity.id
_entity.type
_entity.pdbx_description
1 polymer ?
#
loop_
_entity_poly.entity_id
_entity_poly.type
_entity_poly.pdbx_seq_one_letter_code
_entity_poly.pdbx_strand_id
1 'polypeptide(L)'
;MKNKNMNLLDPATEKFLFVMSLISIIIVISAVVYISNKAKQDKKIDEIRIEQTRKNAGIAEGLLEKELNKDKKYFQLSNTNDDEILSSSTSWIWTDSNLICHVLVDGESYKVYFKTNKLVDSDNELEMYEPVAIDKIIKIKKQE
;
A
#
# COMPACT_ATOMS: atom_id res chain seq x y z
N MET A 1 -35.23 -59.88 -0.30
CA MET A 1 -34.49 -58.59 -0.30
C MET A 1 -34.39 -58.06 1.12
N LYS A 2 -33.23 -58.21 1.78
CA LYS A 2 -32.87 -57.37 2.93
C LYS A 2 -31.38 -57.07 2.81
N ASN A 3 -31.06 -55.95 2.17
CA ASN A 3 -29.73 -55.39 2.21
C ASN A 3 -29.80 -54.13 3.07
N LYS A 4 -29.40 -54.25 4.34
CA LYS A 4 -29.06 -53.13 5.21
C LYS A 4 -27.99 -53.60 6.19
N ASN A 5 -26.75 -53.74 5.71
CA ASN A 5 -25.59 -53.59 6.58
C ASN A 5 -25.36 -52.09 6.74
N MET A 6 -26.07 -51.47 7.67
CA MET A 6 -25.73 -50.15 8.16
C MET A 6 -24.84 -50.40 9.39
N ASN A 7 -23.53 -50.38 9.18
CA ASN A 7 -22.56 -50.53 10.26
C ASN A 7 -22.73 -49.33 11.20
N LEU A 8 -23.36 -49.54 12.36
CA LEU A 8 -23.30 -48.57 13.44
C LEU A 8 -21.84 -48.43 13.87
N LEU A 9 -21.35 -47.20 13.98
CA LEU A 9 -20.06 -46.93 14.61
C LEU A 9 -20.11 -47.39 16.07
N ASP A 10 -18.99 -47.89 16.59
CA ASP A 10 -18.91 -48.19 18.01
C ASP A 10 -18.83 -46.87 18.83
N PRO A 11 -19.28 -46.86 20.10
CA PRO A 11 -19.34 -45.67 20.92
C PRO A 11 -18.01 -44.95 21.14
N ALA A 12 -16.87 -45.64 21.03
CA ALA A 12 -15.56 -45.01 21.17
C ALA A 12 -15.20 -44.22 19.91
N THR A 13 -15.50 -44.78 18.72
CA THR A 13 -15.32 -44.07 17.45
C THR A 13 -16.24 -42.84 17.36
N GLU A 14 -17.50 -42.93 17.82
CA GLU A 14 -18.40 -41.77 17.86
C GLU A 14 -17.87 -40.63 18.74
N LYS A 15 -17.38 -40.96 19.95
CA LYS A 15 -16.77 -39.99 20.86
C LYS A 15 -15.49 -39.38 20.29
N PHE A 16 -14.66 -40.18 19.61
CA PHE A 16 -13.46 -39.70 18.96
C PHE A 16 -13.79 -38.71 17.84
N LEU A 17 -14.74 -39.04 16.95
CA LEU A 17 -15.19 -38.14 15.88
C LEU A 17 -15.77 -36.84 16.44
N PHE A 18 -16.51 -36.91 17.54
CA PHE A 18 -17.02 -35.71 18.22
C PHE A 18 -15.89 -34.80 18.72
N VAL A 19 -14.86 -35.35 19.37
CA VAL A 19 -13.69 -34.57 19.83
C VAL A 19 -12.93 -33.97 18.65
N MET A 20 -12.71 -34.74 17.58
CA MET A 20 -12.05 -34.23 16.37
C MET A 20 -12.84 -33.11 15.70
N SER A 21 -14.18 -33.18 15.74
CA SER A 21 -15.07 -32.11 15.28
C SER A 21 -14.92 -30.84 16.12
N LEU A 22 -14.83 -30.95 17.45
CA LEU A 22 -14.59 -29.78 18.31
C LEU A 22 -13.22 -29.13 18.05
N ILE A 23 -12.17 -29.95 17.88
CA ILE A 23 -10.83 -29.45 17.58
C ILE A 23 -10.81 -28.74 16.23
N SER A 24 -11.46 -29.29 15.20
CA SER A 24 -11.50 -28.67 13.87
C SER A 24 -12.23 -27.32 13.90
N ILE A 25 -13.31 -27.19 14.68
CA ILE A 25 -14.02 -25.92 14.88
C ILE A 25 -13.10 -24.88 15.52
N ILE A 26 -12.34 -25.24 16.56
CA ILE A 26 -11.41 -24.32 17.23
C ILE A 26 -10.35 -23.82 16.24
N ILE A 27 -9.76 -24.71 15.44
CA ILE A 27 -8.76 -24.36 14.42
C ILE A 27 -9.34 -23.36 13.41
N VAL A 28 -10.56 -23.60 12.93
CA VAL A 28 -11.23 -22.70 11.98
C VAL A 28 -11.46 -21.32 12.60
N ILE A 29 -11.96 -21.25 13.85
CA ILE A 29 -12.17 -19.98 14.55
C ILE A 29 -10.84 -19.23 14.72
N SER A 30 -9.78 -19.90 15.16
CA SER A 30 -8.45 -19.29 15.31
C SER A 30 -7.92 -18.75 13.97
N ALA A 31 -8.09 -19.48 12.87
CA ALA A 31 -7.70 -19.01 11.54
C ALA A 31 -8.48 -17.76 11.11
N VAL A 32 -9.80 -17.74 11.32
CA VAL A 32 -10.64 -16.57 11.00
C VAL A 32 -10.23 -15.35 11.80
N VAL A 33 -9.98 -15.50 13.11
CA VAL A 33 -9.51 -14.41 13.98
C VAL A 33 -8.15 -13.89 13.50
N TYR A 34 -7.21 -14.78 13.19
CA TYR A 34 -5.89 -14.40 12.68
C TYR A 34 -5.98 -13.60 11.38
N ILE A 35 -6.72 -14.11 10.38
CA ILE A 35 -6.93 -13.43 9.10
C ILE A 35 -7.57 -12.05 9.30
N SER A 36 -8.58 -11.96 10.17
CA SER A 36 -9.29 -10.70 10.46
C SER A 36 -8.37 -9.66 11.09
N ASN A 37 -7.52 -10.08 12.05
CA ASN A 37 -6.57 -9.18 12.69
C ASN A 37 -5.48 -8.71 11.72
N LYS A 38 -4.98 -9.63 10.88
CA LYS A 38 -4.00 -9.28 9.84
C LYS A 38 -4.58 -8.26 8.86
N ALA A 39 -5.78 -8.49 8.34
CA ALA A 39 -6.45 -7.57 7.42
C ALA A 39 -6.67 -6.16 8.03
N LYS A 40 -6.95 -6.08 9.33
CA LYS A 40 -7.06 -4.79 10.04
C LYS A 40 -5.71 -4.06 10.13
N GLN A 41 -4.63 -4.79 10.40
CA GLN A 41 -3.28 -4.21 10.45
C GLN A 41 -2.84 -3.74 9.06
N ASP A 42 -3.03 -4.56 8.03
CA ASP A 42 -2.70 -4.21 6.65
C ASP A 42 -3.43 -2.93 6.22
N LYS A 43 -4.73 -2.82 6.52
CA LYS A 43 -5.51 -1.60 6.24
C LYS A 43 -4.96 -0.36 6.94
N LYS A 44 -4.54 -0.49 8.20
CA LYS A 44 -3.95 0.62 8.97
C LYS A 44 -2.62 1.07 8.34
N ILE A 45 -1.80 0.12 7.91
CA ILE A 45 -0.53 0.39 7.21
C ILE A 45 -0.80 1.13 5.88
N ASP A 46 -1.78 0.68 5.11
CA ASP A 46 -2.16 1.34 3.86
C ASP A 46 -2.61 2.78 4.09
N GLU A 47 -3.44 3.03 5.11
CA GLU A 47 -3.89 4.38 5.47
C GLU A 47 -2.70 5.32 5.81
N ILE A 48 -1.72 4.83 6.58
CA ILE A 48 -0.50 5.58 6.90
C ILE A 48 0.30 5.90 5.64
N ARG A 49 0.50 4.91 4.75
CA ARG A 49 1.23 5.13 3.50
C ARG A 49 0.51 6.08 2.55
N ILE A 50 -0.81 6.01 2.46
CA ILE A 50 -1.62 6.93 1.65
C ILE A 50 -1.47 8.36 2.18
N GLU A 51 -1.51 8.55 3.51
CA GLU A 51 -1.26 9.85 4.11
C GLU A 51 0.15 10.35 3.79
N GLN A 52 1.15 9.47 3.87
CA GLN A 52 2.53 9.83 3.56
C GLN A 52 2.74 10.15 2.08
N THR A 53 2.10 9.43 1.14
CA THR A 53 2.10 9.77 -0.30
C THR A 53 1.65 11.23 -0.51
N ARG A 54 0.56 11.64 0.15
CA ARG A 54 0.04 13.02 0.04
C ARG A 54 0.96 14.05 0.65
N LYS A 55 1.57 13.75 1.81
CA LYS A 55 2.61 14.61 2.42
C LYS A 55 3.81 14.77 1.50
N ASN A 56 4.31 13.66 0.96
CA ASN A 56 5.42 13.65 0.02
C ASN A 56 5.10 14.51 -1.22
N ALA A 57 3.88 14.40 -1.77
CA ALA A 57 3.45 15.23 -2.90
C ALA A 57 3.54 16.73 -2.58
N GLY A 58 3.07 17.15 -1.40
CA GLY A 58 3.16 18.54 -0.97
C GLY A 58 4.61 19.03 -0.75
N ILE A 59 5.50 18.16 -0.27
CA ILE A 59 6.93 18.46 -0.14
C ILE A 59 7.56 18.62 -1.55
N ALA A 60 7.26 17.70 -2.45
CA ALA A 60 7.76 17.71 -3.83
C ALA A 60 7.31 18.96 -4.59
N GLU A 61 6.05 19.37 -4.44
CA GLU A 61 5.53 20.64 -4.95
C GLU A 61 6.34 21.84 -4.43
N GLY A 62 6.65 21.88 -3.13
CA GLY A 62 7.45 22.95 -2.53
C GLY A 62 8.92 22.95 -2.99
N LEU A 63 9.50 21.79 -3.31
CA LEU A 63 10.83 21.69 -3.91
C LEU A 63 10.81 22.20 -5.35
N LEU A 64 9.80 21.82 -6.14
CA LEU A 64 9.62 22.26 -7.52
C LEU A 64 9.34 23.76 -7.63
N GLU A 65 8.61 24.34 -6.66
CA GLU A 65 8.30 25.76 -6.64
C GLU A 65 9.57 26.60 -6.56
N LYS A 66 10.52 26.16 -5.74
CA LYS A 66 11.84 26.78 -5.61
C LYS A 66 12.71 26.58 -6.84
N GLU A 67 12.74 25.36 -7.37
CA GLU A 67 13.61 25.00 -8.50
C GLU A 67 13.15 25.63 -9.83
N LEU A 68 11.83 25.69 -10.06
CA LEU A 68 11.24 26.20 -11.29
C LEU A 68 10.80 27.66 -11.20
N ASN A 69 10.90 28.28 -10.01
CA ASN A 69 10.41 29.63 -9.71
C ASN A 69 8.98 29.87 -10.21
N LYS A 70 8.09 28.90 -9.90
CA LYS A 70 6.68 28.91 -10.28
C LYS A 70 5.83 28.49 -9.10
N ASP A 71 4.69 29.18 -8.93
CA ASP A 71 3.74 28.87 -7.86
C ASP A 71 3.26 27.42 -7.99
N LYS A 72 3.32 26.69 -6.88
CA LYS A 72 2.96 25.26 -6.84
C LYS A 72 1.54 24.94 -7.30
N LYS A 73 0.61 25.90 -7.30
CA LYS A 73 -0.76 25.70 -7.81
C LYS A 73 -0.81 25.36 -9.31
N TYR A 74 0.28 25.62 -10.04
CA TYR A 74 0.41 25.28 -11.46
C TYR A 74 1.04 23.91 -11.69
N PHE A 75 1.37 23.17 -10.63
CA PHE A 75 1.93 21.84 -10.73
C PHE A 75 0.83 20.80 -10.56
N GLN A 76 0.84 19.82 -11.46
CA GLN A 76 0.07 18.60 -11.31
C GLN A 76 1.04 17.43 -11.28
N LEU A 77 1.23 16.85 -10.09
CA LEU A 77 2.12 15.72 -9.88
C LEU A 77 1.36 14.40 -10.06
N SER A 78 1.89 13.54 -10.92
CA SER A 78 1.40 12.18 -11.15
C SER A 78 2.50 11.14 -10.91
N ASN A 79 2.10 9.89 -10.69
CA ASN A 79 3.05 8.79 -10.75
C ASN A 79 3.63 8.64 -12.17
N THR A 80 4.59 7.73 -12.36
CA THR A 80 5.28 7.57 -13.65
C THR A 80 4.42 7.00 -14.78
N ASN A 81 3.21 6.50 -14.47
CA ASN A 81 2.27 5.98 -15.45
C ASN A 81 1.17 7.00 -15.81
N ASP A 82 1.16 8.16 -15.17
CA ASP A 82 0.17 9.23 -15.32
C ASP A 82 -1.29 8.80 -15.04
N ASP A 83 -1.51 7.68 -14.36
CA ASP A 83 -2.84 7.16 -13.99
C ASP A 83 -3.31 7.61 -12.61
N GLU A 84 -2.42 8.19 -11.80
CA GLU A 84 -2.75 8.66 -10.46
C GLU A 84 -2.11 10.02 -10.12
N ILE A 85 -2.93 10.94 -9.61
CA ILE A 85 -2.50 12.24 -9.08
C ILE A 85 -2.07 12.09 -7.63
N LEU A 86 -0.83 12.45 -7.32
CA LEU A 86 -0.21 12.14 -6.02
C LEU A 86 -0.83 12.92 -4.85
N SER A 87 -1.27 14.16 -5.07
CA SER A 87 -1.86 15.01 -4.02
C SER A 87 -3.25 14.53 -3.56
N SER A 88 -3.99 13.82 -4.42
CA SER A 88 -5.29 13.22 -4.12
C SER A 88 -5.26 11.69 -4.15
N SER A 89 -4.05 11.10 -4.21
CA SER A 89 -3.85 9.67 -4.33
C SER A 89 -4.53 8.90 -3.21
N THR A 90 -5.08 7.74 -3.56
CA THR A 90 -5.60 6.74 -2.62
C THR A 90 -4.70 5.52 -2.56
N SER A 91 -3.49 5.66 -3.07
CA SER A 91 -2.50 4.61 -3.21
C SER A 91 -1.27 4.89 -2.34
N TRP A 92 -0.60 3.80 -2.00
CA TRP A 92 0.59 3.76 -1.15
C TRP A 92 1.90 3.79 -1.95
N ILE A 93 1.80 3.93 -3.28
CA ILE A 93 2.89 3.76 -4.26
C ILE A 93 4.03 4.79 -4.17
N TRP A 94 3.89 5.84 -3.36
CA TRP A 94 4.85 6.95 -3.33
C TRP A 94 5.47 7.18 -1.94
N THR A 95 5.84 6.08 -1.29
CA THR A 95 6.49 6.06 0.03
C THR A 95 7.83 5.32 0.05
N ASP A 96 8.24 4.75 -1.08
CA ASP A 96 9.49 4.00 -1.22
C ASP A 96 10.73 4.91 -1.40
N SER A 97 11.92 4.32 -1.31
CA SER A 97 13.19 5.03 -1.43
C SER A 97 13.42 5.74 -2.77
N ASN A 98 12.79 5.25 -3.84
CA ASN A 98 12.90 5.80 -5.18
C ASN A 98 11.67 6.64 -5.54
N LEU A 99 11.61 7.85 -4.99
CA LEU A 99 10.54 8.79 -5.31
C LEU A 99 10.80 9.45 -6.67
N ILE A 100 9.95 9.09 -7.64
CA ILE A 100 9.98 9.61 -9.00
C ILE A 100 8.53 9.97 -9.37
N CYS A 101 8.32 11.16 -9.91
CA CYS A 101 7.01 11.58 -10.39
C CYS A 101 7.10 12.19 -11.79
N HIS A 102 5.95 12.32 -12.44
CA HIS A 102 5.77 13.26 -13.53
C HIS A 102 5.18 14.55 -12.97
N VAL A 103 5.54 15.69 -13.57
CA VAL A 103 4.92 16.99 -13.30
C VAL A 103 4.54 17.65 -14.60
N LEU A 104 3.27 18.01 -14.72
CA LEU A 104 2.77 18.89 -15.77
C LEU A 104 2.82 20.34 -15.28
N VAL A 105 3.51 21.20 -16.04
CA VAL A 105 3.58 22.65 -15.79
C VAL A 105 3.60 23.39 -17.13
N ASP A 106 2.70 24.35 -17.31
CA ASP A 106 2.54 25.14 -18.54
C ASP A 106 2.46 24.30 -19.83
N GLY A 107 1.78 23.15 -19.77
CA GLY A 107 1.61 22.25 -20.92
C GLY A 107 2.83 21.38 -21.23
N GLU A 108 3.91 21.51 -20.46
CA GLU A 108 5.13 20.73 -20.58
C GLU A 108 5.20 19.69 -19.46
N SER A 109 5.56 18.45 -19.82
CA SER A 109 5.68 17.35 -18.86
C SER A 109 7.14 17.04 -18.57
N TYR A 110 7.44 16.83 -17.29
CA TYR A 110 8.79 16.51 -16.82
C TYR A 110 8.76 15.29 -15.92
N LYS A 111 9.78 14.45 -16.02
CA LYS A 111 10.07 13.39 -15.05
C LYS A 111 11.06 13.92 -14.01
N VAL A 112 10.67 13.83 -12.75
CA VAL A 112 11.42 14.38 -11.62
C VAL A 112 11.89 13.24 -10.72
N TYR A 113 13.17 13.26 -10.37
CA TYR A 113 13.82 12.33 -9.46
C TYR A 113 14.15 13.07 -8.18
N PHE A 114 13.86 12.45 -7.03
CA PHE A 114 14.15 13.05 -5.73
C PHE A 114 15.24 12.27 -5.01
N LYS A 115 16.08 13.01 -4.28
CA LYS A 115 16.87 12.44 -3.19
C LYS A 115 15.93 12.23 -2.02
N THR A 116 16.08 11.11 -1.33
CA THR A 116 15.15 10.70 -0.27
C THR A 116 15.87 10.47 1.04
N ASN A 117 15.14 10.69 2.13
CA ASN A 117 15.53 10.27 3.47
C ASN A 117 14.54 9.24 3.99
N LYS A 118 15.05 8.25 4.72
CA LYS A 118 14.22 7.31 5.45
C LYS A 118 13.57 8.02 6.63
N LEU A 119 12.27 7.86 6.78
CA LEU A 119 11.54 8.30 7.95
C LEU A 119 11.87 7.35 9.12
N VAL A 120 12.40 7.91 10.21
CA VAL A 120 12.62 7.16 11.44
C VAL A 120 11.31 7.13 12.20
N ASP A 121 10.52 6.08 12.01
CA ASP A 121 9.37 5.80 12.87
C ASP A 121 9.87 5.08 14.14
N SER A 122 9.51 5.61 15.31
CA SER A 122 9.84 5.02 16.61
C SER A 122 8.95 3.84 16.96
N ASP A 123 7.78 3.70 16.32
CA ASP A 123 6.74 2.77 16.76
C ASP A 123 6.38 1.66 15.76
N ASN A 124 6.82 1.71 14.50
CA ASN A 124 6.48 0.67 13.51
C ASN A 124 7.67 0.27 12.64
N GLU A 125 7.80 -1.02 12.37
CA GLU A 125 8.70 -1.63 11.38
C GLU A 125 8.41 -1.19 9.92
N LEU A 126 7.63 -0.12 9.73
CA LEU A 126 7.19 0.36 8.44
C LEU A 126 8.23 1.29 7.83
N GLU A 127 9.00 0.76 6.89
CA GLU A 127 9.97 1.53 6.12
C GLU A 127 9.25 2.46 5.14
N MET A 128 9.46 3.77 5.32
CA MET A 128 8.92 4.84 4.47
C MET A 128 9.98 5.92 4.25
N TYR A 129 9.81 6.68 3.17
CA TYR A 129 10.74 7.73 2.76
C TYR A 129 10.01 9.02 2.40
N GLU A 130 10.75 10.13 2.48
CA GLU A 130 10.32 11.45 2.05
C GLU A 130 11.32 12.09 1.08
N PRO A 131 10.87 12.95 0.14
CA PRO A 131 11.77 13.68 -0.74
C PRO A 131 12.41 14.85 0.02
N VAL A 132 13.73 15.02 -0.10
CA VAL A 132 14.45 16.11 0.58
C VAL A 132 15.09 17.10 -0.37
N ALA A 133 15.37 16.67 -1.60
CA ALA A 133 15.90 17.53 -2.65
C ALA A 133 15.55 16.94 -4.02
N ILE A 134 15.53 17.79 -5.04
CA ILE A 134 15.47 17.34 -6.43
C ILE A 134 16.86 16.83 -6.81
N ASP A 135 16.91 15.60 -7.33
CA ASP A 135 18.12 15.03 -7.90
C ASP A 135 18.25 15.43 -9.38
N LYS A 136 17.15 15.28 -10.14
CA LYS A 136 17.15 15.52 -11.58
C LYS A 136 15.74 15.83 -12.11
N ILE A 137 15.68 16.72 -13.10
CA ILE A 137 14.47 16.99 -13.89
C ILE A 137 14.75 16.69 -15.36
N ILE A 138 13.88 15.93 -16.02
CA ILE A 138 14.00 15.55 -17.43
C ILE A 138 12.71 15.90 -18.17
N LYS A 139 12.80 16.75 -19.19
CA LYS A 139 11.66 17.02 -20.08
C LYS A 139 11.25 15.76 -20.84
N ILE A 140 9.97 15.39 -20.75
CA ILE A 140 9.40 14.28 -21.50
C ILE A 140 9.06 14.79 -22.90
N LYS A 141 9.69 14.22 -23.93
CA LYS A 141 9.33 14.51 -25.32
C LYS A 141 8.04 13.77 -25.64
N LYS A 142 7.00 14.48 -26.12
CA LYS A 142 5.86 13.82 -26.76
C LYS A 142 6.39 13.03 -27.96
N GLN A 143 6.08 11.74 -28.02
CA GLN A 143 6.17 11.00 -29.26
C GLN A 143 5.04 11.54 -30.15
N GLU A 144 5.41 12.16 -31.26
CA GLU A 144 4.48 12.53 -32.34
C GLU A 144 3.91 11.29 -33.02
#